data_AF-A0A6A3QVY9-F1
#
_entry.id   AF-A0A6A3QVY9-F1
#
_cell.length_a   1.000
_cell.length_b   1.000
_cell.length_c   1.000
_cell.angle_alpha   90.00
_cell.angle_beta   90.00
_cell.angle_gamma   90.00
#
_symmetry.space_group_name_H-M   'P 1'
#
loop_
_entity.id
_entity.type
_entity.pdbx_description
1 polymer ?
#
loop_
_entity_poly.entity_id
_entity_poly.type
_entity_poly.pdbx_seq_one_letter_code
_entity_poly.pdbx_strand_id
1 'polypeptide(L)'
;MSGPQQKRSQANTAGDDGDASQPTTKLWTALNLPPIIYFSHGALVKWQRERELYEAAVIARCQESSESLAAVMTPVISTIHRRLLKTFCELELKMSVSEMTNDRLITAINQILATMMNDQIPNVHAIMNQHLRMDLRQKDVKARVLNYFDKFDELIEEYGLSVALDGNEKLKCRLLTENLRPSGLKEQGQRFNKDYENRSTRNNGDRNNYKLQKGDQLQSA
;
A
#
# COMPACT_ATOMS: atom_id res chain seq x y z
N MET A 1 -48.65 -72.41 41.30
CA MET A 1 -47.67 -73.46 41.64
C MET A 1 -46.54 -73.39 40.62
N SER A 2 -45.32 -73.18 41.11
CA SER A 2 -44.01 -73.35 40.44
C SER A 2 -43.59 -72.38 39.31
N GLY A 3 -42.53 -71.59 39.57
CA GLY A 3 -41.61 -71.05 38.55
C GLY A 3 -40.67 -72.14 37.98
N PRO A 4 -39.52 -71.83 37.31
CA PRO A 4 -38.71 -70.60 37.43
C PRO A 4 -37.95 -70.12 36.14
N GLN A 5 -37.11 -69.08 36.35
CA GLN A 5 -35.82 -68.79 35.67
C GLN A 5 -35.75 -68.16 34.26
N GLN A 6 -35.57 -66.84 34.24
CA GLN A 6 -34.29 -66.15 33.92
C GLN A 6 -33.46 -66.65 32.72
N LYS A 7 -33.40 -65.82 31.67
CA LYS A 7 -32.15 -65.57 30.94
C LYS A 7 -31.88 -64.07 30.82
N ARG A 8 -30.64 -63.77 31.18
CA ARG A 8 -29.96 -62.49 31.34
C ARG A 8 -29.31 -62.12 30.01
N SER A 9 -29.49 -60.89 29.54
CA SER A 9 -28.52 -60.20 28.70
C SER A 9 -28.54 -58.71 29.05
N GLN A 10 -27.55 -58.28 29.84
CA GLN A 10 -27.15 -56.89 29.99
C GLN A 10 -26.29 -56.50 28.80
N ALA A 11 -26.44 -55.26 28.31
CA ALA A 11 -25.33 -54.33 28.10
C ALA A 11 -25.90 -52.92 27.86
N ASN A 12 -25.61 -52.01 28.77
CA ASN A 12 -25.77 -50.57 28.60
C ASN A 12 -24.62 -50.04 27.75
N THR A 13 -24.89 -49.10 26.84
CA THR A 13 -23.99 -47.98 26.46
C THR A 13 -24.91 -46.89 25.89
N ALA A 14 -25.25 -45.89 26.71
CA ALA A 14 -24.66 -44.55 26.72
C ALA A 14 -25.17 -43.69 25.55
N GLY A 15 -25.79 -42.57 25.92
CA GLY A 15 -26.39 -41.63 25.00
C GLY A 15 -25.36 -41.00 24.06
N ASP A 16 -25.86 -40.62 22.90
CA ASP A 16 -25.26 -39.61 22.06
C ASP A 16 -26.42 -38.78 21.53
N ASP A 17 -26.78 -37.76 22.30
CA ASP A 17 -27.64 -36.67 21.83
C ASP A 17 -26.84 -35.96 20.73
N GLY A 18 -27.07 -36.37 19.49
CA GLY A 18 -26.53 -35.72 18.31
C GLY A 18 -27.07 -34.30 18.22
N ASP A 19 -26.37 -33.37 18.88
CA ASP A 19 -26.46 -31.95 18.64
C ASP A 19 -26.05 -31.70 17.18
N ALA A 20 -27.04 -31.73 16.30
CA ALA A 20 -26.91 -31.30 14.93
C ALA A 20 -26.68 -29.78 14.93
N SER A 21 -25.44 -29.39 15.22
CA SER A 21 -24.91 -28.06 14.96
C SER A 21 -25.19 -27.74 13.49
N GLN A 22 -26.22 -26.92 13.25
CA GLN A 22 -26.53 -26.43 11.91
C GLN A 22 -25.26 -25.78 11.33
N PRO A 23 -24.91 -26.03 10.07
CA PRO A 23 -23.84 -25.30 9.43
C PRO A 23 -24.29 -23.84 9.30
N THR A 24 -23.82 -23.00 10.22
CA THR A 24 -23.92 -21.55 10.09
C THR A 24 -23.21 -21.19 8.79
N THR A 25 -23.98 -20.97 7.73
CA THR A 25 -23.43 -20.52 6.45
C THR A 25 -22.92 -19.11 6.71
N LYS A 26 -21.62 -18.97 6.97
CA LYS A 26 -20.99 -17.66 7.13
C LYS A 26 -21.24 -16.89 5.85
N LEU A 27 -22.04 -15.83 5.93
CA LEU A 27 -22.27 -14.89 4.83
C LEU A 27 -20.96 -14.16 4.58
N TRP A 28 -20.19 -14.62 3.61
CA TRP A 28 -18.99 -13.94 3.18
C TRP A 28 -19.36 -12.61 2.52
N THR A 29 -18.88 -11.51 3.09
CA THR A 29 -18.96 -10.18 2.47
C THR A 29 -18.41 -10.28 1.05
N ALA A 30 -19.13 -9.72 0.08
CA ALA A 30 -18.69 -9.69 -1.31
C ALA A 30 -17.28 -9.08 -1.38
N LEU A 31 -16.31 -9.90 -1.82
CA LEU A 31 -14.94 -9.47 -2.07
C LEU A 31 -14.96 -8.56 -3.30
N ASN A 32 -14.70 -7.26 -3.10
CA ASN A 32 -14.64 -6.31 -4.20
C ASN A 32 -13.42 -6.63 -5.06
N LEU A 33 -13.69 -7.01 -6.31
CA LEU A 33 -12.66 -7.31 -7.30
C LEU A 33 -12.14 -5.99 -7.90
N PRO A 34 -10.86 -5.63 -7.71
CA PRO A 34 -10.35 -4.36 -8.19
C PRO A 34 -10.15 -4.38 -9.73
N PRO A 35 -10.85 -3.51 -10.48
CA PRO A 35 -10.70 -3.45 -11.92
C PRO A 35 -9.46 -2.64 -12.32
N ILE A 36 -8.81 -3.03 -13.42
CA ILE A 36 -7.78 -2.19 -14.05
C ILE A 36 -8.49 -1.20 -14.97
N ILE A 37 -8.49 0.07 -14.59
CA ILE A 37 -9.16 1.15 -15.34
C ILE A 37 -8.19 1.90 -16.26
N TYR A 38 -6.94 2.05 -15.85
CA TYR A 38 -5.89 2.75 -16.60
C TYR A 38 -4.53 2.07 -16.39
N PHE A 39 -3.61 2.21 -17.35
CA PHE A 39 -2.22 1.73 -17.27
C PHE A 39 -1.22 2.83 -16.84
N SER A 40 -1.70 3.92 -16.23
CA SER A 40 -0.79 4.87 -15.58
C SER A 40 -0.21 4.25 -14.31
N HIS A 41 1.03 4.60 -13.98
CA HIS A 41 1.71 4.08 -12.79
C HIS A 41 0.86 4.23 -11.53
N GLY A 42 0.35 5.44 -11.27
CA GLY A 42 -0.50 5.71 -10.11
C GLY A 42 -1.76 4.86 -10.03
N ALA A 43 -2.43 4.64 -11.17
CA ALA A 43 -3.59 3.76 -11.21
C ALA A 43 -3.23 2.30 -10.92
N LEU A 44 -2.06 1.84 -11.40
CA LEU A 44 -1.56 0.49 -11.19
C LEU A 44 -1.08 0.27 -9.74
N VAL A 45 -0.45 1.26 -9.10
CA VAL A 45 -0.10 1.21 -7.66
C VAL A 45 -1.35 1.07 -6.80
N LYS A 46 -2.36 1.90 -7.06
CA LYS A 46 -3.64 1.82 -6.35
C LYS A 46 -4.30 0.46 -6.56
N TRP A 47 -4.36 0.00 -7.82
CA TRP A 47 -4.91 -1.31 -8.16
C TRP A 47 -4.15 -2.43 -7.45
N GLN A 48 -2.81 -2.38 -7.38
CA GLN A 48 -2.00 -3.39 -6.71
C GLN A 48 -2.33 -3.50 -5.21
N ARG A 49 -2.45 -2.37 -4.52
CA ARG A 49 -2.85 -2.36 -3.09
C ARG A 49 -4.24 -2.96 -2.88
N GLU A 50 -5.20 -2.61 -3.72
CA GLU A 50 -6.55 -3.19 -3.65
C GLU A 50 -6.54 -4.69 -3.98
N ARG A 51 -5.68 -5.11 -4.92
CA ARG A 51 -5.51 -6.50 -5.33
C ARG A 51 -4.92 -7.33 -4.20
N GLU A 52 -3.92 -6.82 -3.48
CA GLU A 52 -3.33 -7.50 -2.31
C GLU A 52 -4.36 -7.72 -1.20
N LEU A 53 -5.22 -6.72 -0.92
CA LEU A 53 -6.30 -6.86 0.05
C LEU A 53 -7.32 -7.93 -0.38
N TYR A 54 -7.70 -7.92 -1.67
CA TYR A 54 -8.56 -8.95 -2.24
C TYR A 54 -7.95 -10.35 -2.10
N GLU A 55 -6.67 -10.51 -2.46
CA GLU A 55 -5.99 -11.80 -2.41
C GLU A 55 -5.85 -12.32 -0.97
N ALA A 56 -5.48 -11.45 -0.02
CA ALA A 56 -5.41 -11.80 1.40
C ALA A 56 -6.77 -12.27 1.94
N ALA A 57 -7.85 -11.58 1.58
CA ALA A 57 -9.19 -11.94 2.03
C ALA A 57 -9.72 -13.23 1.35
N VAL A 58 -9.36 -13.49 0.09
CA VAL A 58 -9.61 -14.78 -0.57
C VAL A 58 -8.85 -15.92 0.13
N ILE A 59 -7.59 -15.71 0.49
CA ILE A 59 -6.77 -16.71 1.20
C ILE A 59 -7.40 -17.05 2.56
N ALA A 60 -7.77 -16.03 3.34
CA ALA A 60 -8.44 -16.22 4.63
C ALA A 60 -9.74 -17.03 4.49
N ARG A 61 -10.54 -16.73 3.45
CA ARG A 61 -11.76 -17.48 3.16
C ARG A 61 -11.48 -18.95 2.85
N CYS A 62 -10.47 -19.23 2.04
CA CYS A 62 -10.11 -20.60 1.67
C CYS A 62 -9.64 -21.41 2.88
N GLN A 63 -8.91 -20.79 3.82
CA GLN A 63 -8.48 -21.42 5.07
C GLN A 63 -9.66 -21.85 5.95
N GLU A 64 -10.74 -21.08 5.98
CA GLU A 64 -11.92 -21.41 6.80
C GLU A 64 -12.90 -22.38 6.13
N SER A 65 -13.00 -22.34 4.80
CA SER A 65 -14.02 -23.07 4.04
C SER A 65 -13.52 -24.35 3.37
N SER A 66 -12.21 -24.62 3.42
CA SER A 66 -11.55 -25.69 2.65
C SER A 66 -11.73 -25.57 1.13
N GLU A 67 -12.14 -24.39 0.63
CA GLU A 67 -12.21 -24.11 -0.81
C GLU A 67 -10.82 -24.10 -1.46
N SER A 68 -10.75 -24.51 -2.72
CA SER A 68 -9.51 -24.41 -3.51
C SER A 68 -9.23 -22.96 -3.88
N LEU A 69 -8.04 -22.47 -3.51
CA LEU A 69 -7.58 -21.12 -3.86
C LEU A 69 -7.62 -20.87 -5.38
N ALA A 70 -7.22 -21.84 -6.18
CA ALA A 70 -7.22 -21.72 -7.63
C ALA A 70 -8.63 -21.62 -8.23
N ALA A 71 -9.65 -22.17 -7.54
CA ALA A 71 -11.04 -22.09 -7.98
C ALA A 71 -11.68 -20.75 -7.59
N VAL A 72 -11.26 -20.15 -6.48
CA VAL A 72 -11.83 -18.90 -5.95
C VAL A 72 -11.13 -17.66 -6.50
N MET A 73 -9.82 -17.74 -6.70
CA MET A 73 -9.00 -16.61 -7.11
C MET A 73 -9.36 -16.17 -8.53
N THR A 74 -9.81 -14.93 -8.67
CA THR A 74 -10.15 -14.37 -9.98
C THR A 74 -8.88 -13.84 -10.67
N PRO A 75 -8.55 -14.31 -11.89
CA PRO A 75 -7.34 -13.89 -12.58
C PRO A 75 -7.41 -12.42 -12.99
N VAL A 76 -6.28 -11.71 -12.95
CA VAL A 76 -6.13 -10.29 -13.31
C VAL A 76 -6.67 -10.00 -14.71
N ILE A 77 -6.41 -10.89 -15.68
CA ILE A 77 -6.87 -10.70 -17.06
C ILE A 77 -8.41 -10.62 -17.19
N SER A 78 -9.15 -11.11 -16.20
CA SER A 78 -10.62 -11.02 -16.17
C SER A 78 -11.14 -9.73 -15.53
N THR A 79 -10.28 -8.93 -14.88
CA THR A 79 -10.66 -7.70 -14.18
C THR A 79 -10.46 -6.44 -15.03
N ILE A 80 -10.13 -6.60 -16.32
CA ILE A 80 -9.87 -5.52 -17.26
C ILE A 80 -10.88 -5.52 -18.40
N HIS A 81 -11.35 -4.33 -18.76
CA HIS A 81 -12.25 -4.18 -19.90
C HIS A 81 -11.55 -4.61 -21.20
N ARG A 82 -12.15 -5.51 -21.97
CA ARG A 82 -11.56 -6.09 -23.19
C ARG A 82 -11.03 -5.04 -24.18
N ARG A 83 -11.73 -3.92 -24.35
CA ARG A 83 -11.27 -2.80 -25.20
C ARG A 83 -9.93 -2.23 -24.73
N LEU A 84 -9.77 -2.01 -23.42
CA LEU A 84 -8.56 -1.45 -22.84
C LEU A 84 -7.41 -2.45 -22.97
N LEU A 85 -7.67 -3.74 -22.66
CA LEU A 85 -6.68 -4.80 -22.82
C LEU A 85 -6.20 -4.91 -24.28
N LYS A 86 -7.12 -4.87 -25.25
CA LYS A 86 -6.79 -4.90 -26.67
C LYS A 86 -5.86 -3.73 -27.06
N THR A 87 -6.23 -2.51 -26.68
CA THR A 87 -5.41 -1.31 -26.96
C THR A 87 -4.01 -1.44 -26.37
N PHE A 88 -3.89 -1.94 -25.13
CA PHE A 88 -2.60 -2.15 -24.48
C PHE A 88 -1.76 -3.20 -25.21
N CYS A 89 -2.33 -4.35 -25.57
CA CYS A 89 -1.61 -5.40 -26.32
C CYS A 89 -1.06 -4.90 -27.67
N GLU A 90 -1.89 -4.19 -28.43
CA GLU A 90 -1.55 -3.76 -29.78
C GLU A 90 -0.56 -2.58 -29.79
N LEU A 91 -0.74 -1.61 -28.88
CA LEU A 91 0.06 -0.39 -28.88
C LEU A 91 1.36 -0.54 -28.09
N GLU A 92 1.33 -1.16 -26.91
CA GLU A 92 2.50 -1.26 -26.04
C GLU A 92 3.30 -2.55 -26.31
N LEU A 93 2.62 -3.69 -26.38
CA LEU A 93 3.28 -5.00 -26.47
C LEU A 93 3.46 -5.50 -27.92
N LYS A 94 2.90 -4.80 -28.91
CA LYS A 94 2.94 -5.16 -30.34
C LYS A 94 2.48 -6.60 -30.62
N MET A 95 1.45 -7.07 -29.91
CA MET A 95 0.95 -8.44 -30.00
C MET A 95 -0.59 -8.51 -30.04
N SER A 96 -1.15 -9.67 -30.40
CA SER A 96 -2.60 -9.86 -30.41
C SER A 96 -3.16 -10.04 -29.00
N VAL A 97 -4.37 -9.52 -28.75
CA VAL A 97 -5.10 -9.77 -27.49
C VAL A 97 -5.39 -11.27 -27.26
N SER A 98 -5.41 -12.09 -28.32
CA SER A 98 -5.59 -13.54 -28.19
C SER A 98 -4.38 -14.26 -27.59
N GLU A 99 -3.19 -13.67 -27.70
CA GLU A 99 -1.94 -14.23 -27.18
C GLU A 99 -1.66 -13.75 -25.74
N MET A 100 -2.52 -12.88 -25.21
CA MET A 100 -2.40 -12.35 -23.86
C MET A 100 -2.83 -13.42 -22.84
N THR A 101 -1.96 -13.65 -21.84
CA THR A 101 -2.22 -14.54 -20.72
C THR A 101 -2.21 -13.74 -19.42
N ASN A 102 -2.76 -14.32 -18.35
CA ASN A 102 -2.75 -13.69 -17.03
C ASN A 102 -1.32 -13.31 -16.59
N ASP A 103 -0.36 -14.23 -16.74
CA ASP A 103 1.02 -14.04 -16.31
C ASP A 103 1.76 -12.98 -17.14
N ARG A 104 1.46 -12.91 -18.44
CA ARG A 104 1.98 -11.85 -19.32
C ARG A 104 1.47 -10.48 -18.90
N LEU A 105 0.18 -10.38 -18.58
CA LEU A 105 -0.40 -9.11 -18.10
C LEU A 105 0.23 -8.68 -16.77
N ILE A 106 0.40 -9.60 -15.81
CA ILE A 106 1.06 -9.32 -14.53
C ILE A 106 2.50 -8.85 -14.76
N THR A 107 3.24 -9.53 -15.65
CA THR A 107 4.62 -9.15 -15.99
C THR A 107 4.68 -7.76 -16.61
N ALA A 108 3.77 -7.44 -17.53
CA ALA A 108 3.71 -6.11 -18.14
C ALA A 108 3.34 -5.01 -17.11
N ILE A 109 2.43 -5.29 -16.18
CA ILE A 109 2.11 -4.37 -15.09
C ILE A 109 3.34 -4.12 -14.22
N ASN A 110 4.04 -5.17 -13.80
CA ASN A 110 5.25 -5.07 -12.98
C ASN A 110 6.37 -4.30 -13.71
N GLN A 111 6.48 -4.46 -15.03
CA GLN A 111 7.40 -3.68 -15.84
C GLN A 111 7.04 -2.20 -15.80
N ILE A 112 5.77 -1.81 -16.02
CA ILE A 112 5.35 -0.41 -15.95
C ILE A 112 5.67 0.20 -14.58
N LEU A 113 5.38 -0.55 -13.50
CA LEU A 113 5.70 -0.13 -12.13
C LEU A 113 7.20 0.06 -11.91
N ALA A 114 8.05 -0.77 -12.54
CA ALA A 114 9.50 -0.64 -12.45
C ALA A 114 10.08 0.47 -13.35
N THR A 115 9.52 0.71 -14.55
CA THR A 115 10.09 1.62 -15.55
C THR A 115 9.98 3.09 -15.15
N MET A 116 8.93 3.49 -14.43
CA MET A 116 8.79 4.89 -14.00
C MET A 116 9.89 5.33 -13.02
N MET A 117 10.60 4.38 -12.40
CA MET A 117 11.78 4.67 -11.57
C MET A 117 13.01 5.09 -12.41
N ASN A 118 13.02 4.82 -13.73
CA ASN A 118 14.23 4.89 -14.55
C ASN A 118 14.23 5.95 -15.67
N ASP A 119 13.08 6.31 -16.27
CA ASP A 119 13.09 7.07 -17.54
C ASP A 119 12.57 8.52 -17.48
N GLN A 120 11.92 8.96 -16.39
CA GLN A 120 11.44 10.34 -16.23
C GLN A 120 11.54 10.75 -14.76
N ILE A 121 12.48 11.64 -14.39
CA ILE A 121 12.45 12.25 -13.05
C ILE A 121 11.28 13.23 -13.02
N PRO A 122 10.19 12.94 -12.29
CA PRO A 122 9.03 13.82 -12.31
C PRO A 122 9.38 15.14 -11.63
N ASN A 123 8.80 16.25 -12.09
CA ASN A 123 8.97 17.53 -11.42
C ASN A 123 8.25 17.49 -10.06
N VAL A 124 9.00 17.11 -9.03
CA VAL A 124 8.51 16.88 -7.66
C VAL A 124 7.73 18.08 -7.13
N HIS A 125 8.23 19.30 -7.35
CA HIS A 125 7.55 20.51 -6.90
C HIS A 125 6.21 20.72 -7.60
N ALA A 126 6.16 20.50 -8.92
CA ALA A 126 4.91 20.65 -9.68
C ALA A 126 3.83 19.67 -9.19
N ILE A 127 4.20 18.40 -8.99
CA ILE A 127 3.28 17.35 -8.49
C ILE A 127 2.76 17.72 -7.10
N MET A 128 3.65 18.06 -6.17
CA MET A 128 3.24 18.43 -4.81
C MET A 128 2.34 19.66 -4.81
N ASN A 129 2.69 20.70 -5.56
CA ASN A 129 1.88 21.92 -5.64
C ASN A 129 0.48 21.70 -6.24
N GLN A 130 0.36 20.73 -7.15
CA GLN A 130 -0.90 20.40 -7.79
C GLN A 130 -1.78 19.53 -6.89
N HIS A 131 -1.20 18.49 -6.28
CA HIS A 131 -1.95 17.39 -5.66
C HIS A 131 -1.93 17.36 -4.13
N LEU A 132 -0.91 17.92 -3.48
CA LEU A 132 -0.81 17.93 -2.01
C LEU A 132 -1.59 19.10 -1.42
N ARG A 133 -2.77 18.83 -0.88
CA ARG A 133 -3.64 19.86 -0.28
C ARG A 133 -4.23 19.39 1.04
N MET A 134 -4.13 20.24 2.06
CA MET A 134 -4.79 19.99 3.33
C MET A 134 -6.31 20.18 3.19
N ASP A 135 -7.08 19.17 3.57
CA ASP A 135 -8.55 19.25 3.56
C ASP A 135 -9.07 20.08 4.73
N LEU A 136 -9.38 21.36 4.46
CA LEU A 136 -9.92 22.28 5.46
C LEU A 136 -11.38 22.00 5.85
N ARG A 137 -12.06 21.07 5.16
CA ARG A 137 -13.42 20.64 5.53
C ARG A 137 -13.40 19.68 6.72
N GLN A 138 -12.30 18.97 6.92
CA GLN A 138 -12.09 18.12 8.09
C GLN A 138 -11.95 19.00 9.34
N LYS A 139 -12.92 18.89 10.25
CA LYS A 139 -13.01 19.69 11.48
C LYS A 139 -12.02 19.23 12.54
N ASP A 140 -11.76 17.92 12.62
CA ASP A 140 -10.76 17.37 13.54
C ASP A 140 -9.36 17.71 13.04
N VAL A 141 -8.64 18.51 13.83
CA VAL A 141 -7.29 18.99 13.48
C VAL A 141 -6.30 17.84 13.36
N LYS A 142 -6.38 16.84 14.24
CA LYS A 142 -5.45 15.69 14.24
C LYS A 142 -5.68 14.84 13.00
N ALA A 143 -6.94 14.49 12.72
CA ALA A 143 -7.29 13.74 11.51
C ALA A 143 -6.87 14.50 10.24
N ARG A 144 -7.07 15.82 10.21
CA ARG A 144 -6.65 16.65 9.08
C ARG A 144 -5.14 16.62 8.83
N VAL A 145 -4.34 16.66 9.90
CA VAL A 145 -2.87 16.56 9.80
C VAL A 145 -2.48 15.16 9.35
N LEU A 146 -3.05 14.10 9.94
CA LEU A 146 -2.74 12.72 9.55
C LEU A 146 -3.05 12.48 8.07
N ASN A 147 -4.23 12.89 7.59
CA ASN A 147 -4.61 12.76 6.18
C ASN A 147 -3.68 13.54 5.24
N TYR A 148 -3.10 14.66 5.70
CA TYR A 148 -2.16 15.44 4.90
C TYR A 148 -0.84 14.71 4.70
N PHE A 149 -0.30 14.08 5.75
CA PHE A 149 0.91 13.26 5.67
C PHE A 149 0.67 11.96 4.90
N ASP A 150 -0.46 11.28 5.16
CA ASP A 150 -0.88 10.10 4.39
C ASP A 150 -0.98 10.43 2.89
N LYS A 151 -1.54 11.61 2.54
CA LYS A 151 -1.58 12.06 1.14
C LYS A 151 -0.20 12.35 0.55
N PHE A 152 0.76 12.79 1.36
CA PHE A 152 2.13 12.98 0.89
C PHE A 152 2.77 11.64 0.52
N ASP A 153 2.65 10.64 1.39
CA ASP A 153 3.18 9.30 1.13
C ASP A 153 2.47 8.63 -0.06
N GLU A 154 1.14 8.78 -0.16
CA GLU A 154 0.37 8.33 -1.34
C GLU A 154 0.90 8.93 -2.64
N LEU A 155 1.25 10.21 -2.67
CA LEU A 155 1.82 10.85 -3.87
C LEU A 155 3.23 10.36 -4.18
N ILE A 156 4.03 10.02 -3.16
CA ILE A 156 5.35 9.43 -3.36
C ILE A 156 5.22 8.07 -4.05
N GLU A 157 4.28 7.25 -3.61
CA GLU A 157 3.99 5.95 -4.23
C GLU A 157 3.42 6.12 -5.64
N GLU A 158 2.38 6.96 -5.81
CA GLU A 158 1.65 7.14 -7.06
C GLU A 158 2.55 7.64 -8.19
N TYR A 159 3.46 8.56 -7.88
CA TYR A 159 4.39 9.19 -8.83
C TYR A 159 5.83 8.66 -8.71
N GLY A 160 6.06 7.57 -7.99
CA GLY A 160 7.37 6.89 -7.93
C GLY A 160 8.51 7.81 -7.46
N LEU A 161 8.21 8.74 -6.55
CA LEU A 161 9.14 9.78 -6.10
C LEU A 161 10.11 9.28 -5.02
N SER A 162 10.03 8.00 -4.65
CA SER A 162 10.81 7.40 -3.57
C SER A 162 12.30 7.62 -3.76
N VAL A 163 12.84 7.31 -4.94
CA VAL A 163 14.27 7.50 -5.26
C VAL A 163 14.68 8.97 -5.19
N ALA A 164 13.83 9.89 -5.68
CA ALA A 164 14.14 11.32 -5.69
C ALA A 164 14.13 11.95 -4.28
N LEU A 165 13.36 11.36 -3.37
CA LEU A 165 13.17 11.86 -2.01
C LEU A 165 13.95 11.06 -0.96
N ASP A 166 14.52 9.91 -1.33
CA ASP A 166 15.21 9.02 -0.40
C ASP A 166 16.40 9.73 0.26
N GLY A 167 16.49 9.60 1.59
CA GLY A 167 17.46 10.31 2.43
C GLY A 167 17.39 11.85 2.41
N ASN A 168 16.50 12.48 1.63
CA ASN A 168 16.43 13.94 1.49
C ASN A 168 15.33 14.56 2.37
N GLU A 169 15.48 14.41 3.68
CA GLU A 169 14.54 14.93 4.68
C GLU A 169 14.33 16.45 4.58
N LYS A 170 15.37 17.19 4.16
CA LYS A 170 15.26 18.64 3.91
C LYS A 170 14.28 18.96 2.79
N LEU A 171 14.35 18.22 1.68
CA LEU A 171 13.41 18.40 0.57
C LEU A 171 12.00 17.99 0.97
N LYS A 172 11.82 16.85 1.65
CA LYS A 172 10.52 16.42 2.18
C LYS A 172 9.88 17.50 3.07
N CYS A 173 10.64 18.01 4.05
CA CYS A 173 10.17 19.09 4.93
C CYS A 173 9.78 20.36 4.14
N ARG A 174 10.56 20.75 3.13
CA ARG A 174 10.23 21.91 2.29
C ARG A 174 8.93 21.70 1.51
N LEU A 175 8.77 20.56 0.82
CA LEU A 175 7.57 20.23 0.04
C LEU A 175 6.30 20.21 0.91
N LEU A 176 6.38 19.56 2.07
CA LEU A 176 5.31 19.52 3.05
C LEU A 176 4.94 20.94 3.51
N THR A 177 5.93 21.78 3.80
CA THR A 177 5.68 23.11 4.36
C THR A 177 5.16 24.09 3.31
N GLU A 178 5.67 24.02 2.08
CA GLU A 178 5.24 24.88 0.96
C GLU A 178 3.76 24.69 0.60
N ASN A 179 3.23 23.50 0.85
CA ASN A 179 1.86 23.10 0.53
C ASN A 179 0.90 23.13 1.72
N LEU A 180 1.38 23.54 2.91
CA LEU A 180 0.53 23.71 4.08
C LEU A 180 -0.54 24.78 3.83
N ARG A 181 -1.72 24.51 4.39
CA ARG A 181 -2.83 25.47 4.49
C ARG A 181 -3.39 25.41 5.92
N PRO A 182 -3.89 26.51 6.48
CA PRO A 182 -3.94 27.87 5.91
C PRO A 182 -2.56 28.55 5.84
N SER A 183 -2.48 29.72 5.20
CA SER A 183 -1.20 30.45 4.96
C SER A 183 -0.42 30.76 6.24
N GLY A 184 -1.09 31.12 7.33
CA GLY A 184 -0.42 31.36 8.62
C GLY A 184 0.32 30.12 9.15
N LEU A 185 -0.23 28.92 8.95
CA LEU A 185 0.43 27.67 9.33
C LEU A 185 1.66 27.40 8.44
N LYS A 186 1.53 27.66 7.13
CA LYS A 186 2.65 27.58 6.19
C LYS A 186 3.79 28.51 6.61
N GLU A 187 3.50 29.78 6.89
CA GLU A 187 4.51 30.77 7.31
C GLU A 187 5.21 30.33 8.60
N GLN A 188 4.47 29.82 9.57
CA GLN A 188 5.03 29.31 10.82
C GLN A 188 5.96 28.11 10.58
N GLY A 189 5.54 27.15 9.75
CA GLY A 189 6.38 26.00 9.39
C GLY A 189 7.64 26.42 8.64
N GLN A 190 7.55 27.39 7.72
CA GLN A 190 8.70 27.88 6.96
C GLN A 190 9.73 28.57 7.87
N ARG A 191 9.27 29.36 8.85
CA ARG A 191 10.13 29.96 9.87
C ARG A 191 10.85 28.87 10.68
N PHE A 192 10.11 27.87 11.15
CA PHE A 192 10.67 26.79 11.93
C PHE A 192 11.75 25.99 11.15
N ASN A 193 11.48 25.67 9.89
CA ASN A 193 12.46 25.00 9.02
C ASN A 193 13.74 25.83 8.84
N LYS A 194 13.60 27.13 8.58
CA LYS A 194 14.75 28.03 8.44
C LYS A 194 15.59 28.09 9.72
N ASP A 195 14.94 28.16 10.89
CA ASP A 195 15.62 28.17 12.18
C ASP A 195 16.30 26.84 12.51
N TYR A 196 15.72 25.73 12.08
CA TYR A 196 16.32 24.41 12.18
C TYR A 196 17.57 24.30 11.29
N GLU A 197 17.47 24.72 10.02
CA GLU A 197 18.60 24.72 9.08
C GLU A 197 19.75 25.58 9.59
N ASN A 198 19.46 26.80 10.08
CA ASN A 198 20.46 27.71 10.63
C ASN A 198 21.16 27.15 11.89
N ARG A 199 20.45 26.38 12.72
CA ARG A 199 21.06 25.70 13.88
C ARG A 199 21.92 24.51 13.45
N SER A 200 21.46 23.74 12.47
CA SER A 200 22.20 22.62 11.91
C SER A 200 23.54 23.07 11.31
N THR A 201 23.55 24.18 10.55
CA THR A 201 24.78 24.70 9.92
C THR A 201 25.79 25.24 10.93
N ARG A 202 25.32 25.97 11.97
CA ARG A 202 26.18 26.43 13.07
C ARG A 202 26.86 25.27 13.79
N ASN A 203 26.09 24.27 14.20
CA ASN A 203 26.63 23.10 14.92
C ASN A 203 27.65 22.30 14.09
N ASN A 204 27.49 22.27 12.75
CA ASN A 204 28.43 21.59 11.87
C ASN A 204 29.70 22.42 11.61
N GLY A 205 29.56 23.75 11.53
CA GLY A 205 30.69 24.69 11.43
C GLY A 205 31.58 24.64 12.68
N ASP A 206 30.98 24.63 13.87
CA ASP A 206 31.71 24.52 15.13
C ASP A 206 32.47 23.18 15.20
N ARG A 207 31.81 22.06 14.85
CA ARG A 207 32.42 20.72 14.84
C ARG A 207 33.57 20.59 13.84
N ASN A 208 33.52 21.26 12.69
CA ASN A 208 34.62 21.29 11.72
C ASN A 208 35.78 22.19 12.19
N ASN A 209 35.49 23.30 12.87
CA ASN A 209 36.50 24.19 13.45
C ASN A 209 37.30 23.48 14.57
N TYR A 210 36.61 22.71 15.44
CA TYR A 210 37.28 21.88 16.46
C TYR A 210 38.18 20.79 15.86
N LYS A 211 37.87 20.26 14.67
CA LYS A 211 38.70 19.26 13.99
C LYS A 211 39.95 19.89 13.33
N LEU A 212 39.81 21.08 12.75
CA LEU A 212 40.94 21.84 12.18
C LEU A 212 41.93 22.26 13.27
N GLN A 213 41.44 22.82 14.39
CA GLN A 213 42.30 23.18 15.53
C GLN A 213 43.05 21.98 16.13
N LYS A 214 42.45 20.78 16.17
CA LYS A 214 43.16 19.56 16.62
C LYS A 214 44.13 19.01 15.58
N GLY A 215 43.85 19.16 14.30
CA GLY A 215 44.76 18.75 13.21
C GLY A 215 46.04 19.58 13.21
N ASP A 216 45.92 20.91 13.37
CA ASP A 216 47.06 21.83 13.40
C ASP A 216 47.93 21.64 14.67
N GLN A 217 47.32 21.29 15.80
CA GLN A 217 48.04 21.00 17.05
C GLN A 217 48.86 19.70 17.00
N LEU A 218 48.54 18.76 16.11
CA LEU A 218 49.26 17.48 15.97
C LEU A 218 50.40 17.53 14.94
N GLN A 219 50.53 18.62 14.18
CA GLN A 219 51.62 18.82 13.21
C GLN A 219 52.74 19.78 13.70
N SER A 220 52.60 20.35 14.91
CA SER A 220 53.61 21.24 15.53
C SER A 220 54.29 20.65 16.78
N ALA A 221 54.26 19.33 16.95
CA ALA A 221 55.03 18.59 17.95
C ALA A 221 55.98 17.61 17.26
#